data_AF-A0A535DBJ4-F1
#
_entry.id   AF-A0A535DBJ4-F1
#
_cell.length_a   1.000
_cell.length_b   1.000
_cell.length_c   1.000
_cell.angle_alpha   90.00
_cell.angle_beta   90.00
_cell.angle_gamma   90.00
#
_symmetry.space_group_name_H-M   'P 1'
#
loop_
_entity.id
_entity.type
_entity.pdbx_description
1 polymer ?
#
loop_
_entity_poly.entity_id
_entity_poly.type
_entity_poly.pdbx_seq_one_letter_code
_entity_poly.pdbx_strand_id
1 'polypeptide(L)'
;MDYDELDRLIADLEAAVEDTNPQKGYWRELWALVREIGDGFRGTRYPTAADRQATWGRFQALVAKAKARSAESQARLERSHREWDERQDQSRLAKEQVQSRAARARPLSSLERGIADLVLLPASLIATIVMKLIGLEAPSQVEEIRQELVACGEQLREAWRVFQERKHELLPGDRSQAYESLQSARQQLDDAWKRWKDAKAALGQRKQREWEERQRAREAHHAEQQRRHREFVVHVEANIAKLAEKLSKAKATLHRQEAHREELRDKYTNAWSESFKDRCSDWIDECENRIANIKEQIERLEGWIGEEREKLR
;
A
#
# COMPACT_ATOMS: atom_id res chain seq x y z
N MET A 1 -78.66 0.44 -45.52
CA MET A 1 -77.78 1.57 -45.86
C MET A 1 -78.24 2.08 -47.21
N ASP A 2 -78.56 3.36 -47.27
CA ASP A 2 -78.89 4.02 -48.53
C ASP A 2 -77.59 4.38 -49.29
N TYR A 3 -77.67 4.65 -50.60
CA TYR A 3 -76.48 5.02 -51.37
C TYR A 3 -75.88 6.36 -50.90
N ASP A 4 -76.72 7.30 -50.45
CA ASP A 4 -76.28 8.57 -49.84
C ASP A 4 -75.51 8.37 -48.53
N GLU A 5 -75.83 7.33 -47.77
CA GLU A 5 -75.16 6.99 -46.51
C GLU A 5 -73.81 6.31 -46.79
N LEU A 6 -73.75 5.43 -47.79
CA LEU A 6 -72.51 4.79 -48.24
C LEU A 6 -71.53 5.82 -48.83
N ASP A 7 -72.01 6.78 -49.61
CA ASP A 7 -71.19 7.85 -50.18
C ASP A 7 -70.62 8.78 -49.09
N ARG A 8 -71.37 9.03 -48.00
CA ARG A 8 -70.85 9.74 -46.82
C ARG A 8 -69.72 8.98 -46.14
N LEU A 9 -69.88 7.67 -45.91
CA LEU A 9 -68.81 6.85 -45.33
C LEU A 9 -67.55 6.84 -46.20
N ILE A 10 -67.70 6.88 -47.53
CA ILE A 10 -66.56 6.99 -48.45
C ILE A 10 -65.88 8.36 -48.35
N ALA A 11 -66.65 9.45 -48.19
CA ALA A 11 -66.09 10.77 -47.92
C ALA A 11 -65.37 10.82 -46.57
N ASP A 12 -65.90 10.17 -45.54
CA ASP A 12 -65.25 10.03 -44.23
C ASP A 12 -63.96 9.21 -44.33
N LEU A 13 -63.94 8.15 -45.16
CA LEU A 13 -62.73 7.38 -45.44
C LEU A 13 -61.70 8.22 -46.20
N GLU A 14 -62.12 9.03 -47.17
CA GLU A 14 -61.26 9.96 -47.89
C GLU A 14 -60.62 10.96 -46.92
N ALA A 15 -61.43 11.61 -46.07
CA ALA A 15 -60.94 12.51 -45.05
C ALA A 15 -59.97 11.83 -44.06
N ALA A 16 -60.30 10.61 -43.61
CA ALA A 16 -59.44 9.83 -42.73
C ALA A 16 -58.11 9.48 -43.42
N VAL A 17 -58.12 9.05 -44.68
CA VAL A 17 -56.91 8.68 -45.44
C VAL A 17 -56.01 9.88 -45.73
N GLU A 18 -56.57 11.08 -45.89
CA GLU A 18 -55.81 12.34 -46.08
C GLU A 18 -55.28 12.94 -44.76
N ASP A 19 -55.82 12.55 -43.60
CA ASP A 19 -55.38 13.08 -42.31
C ASP A 19 -53.88 12.80 -42.10
N THR A 20 -53.06 13.85 -41.98
CA THR A 20 -51.60 13.76 -41.94
C THR A 20 -51.04 13.27 -40.60
N ASN A 21 -51.84 13.22 -39.52
CA ASN A 21 -51.34 12.92 -38.18
C ASN A 21 -52.10 11.78 -37.47
N PRO A 22 -51.82 10.52 -37.81
CA PRO A 22 -52.56 9.38 -37.28
C PRO A 22 -52.33 9.21 -35.77
N GLN A 23 -53.39 9.36 -34.98
CA GLN A 23 -53.35 9.12 -33.54
C GLN A 23 -53.28 7.63 -33.19
N LYS A 24 -53.00 7.30 -31.92
CA LYS A 24 -53.00 5.93 -31.42
C LYS A 24 -54.38 5.30 -31.60
N GLY A 25 -54.49 4.27 -32.44
CA GLY A 25 -55.77 3.62 -32.78
C GLY A 25 -56.31 3.95 -34.17
N TYR A 26 -55.79 5.00 -34.81
CA TYR A 26 -56.19 5.47 -36.14
C TYR A 26 -56.28 4.36 -37.19
N TRP A 27 -55.24 3.51 -37.31
CA TRP A 27 -55.24 2.44 -38.31
C TRP A 27 -56.33 1.41 -38.05
N ARG A 28 -56.65 1.12 -36.78
CA ARG A 28 -57.70 0.17 -36.42
C ARG A 28 -59.08 0.70 -36.80
N GLU A 29 -59.33 1.98 -36.55
CA GLU A 29 -60.57 2.67 -36.89
C GLU A 29 -60.74 2.82 -38.41
N LEU A 30 -59.67 3.19 -39.10
CA LEU A 30 -59.64 3.27 -40.57
C LEU A 30 -59.96 1.91 -41.22
N TRP A 31 -59.36 0.82 -40.73
CA TRP A 31 -59.67 -0.52 -41.24
C TRP A 31 -61.07 -1.01 -40.88
N ALA A 32 -61.65 -0.55 -39.77
CA ALA A 32 -63.05 -0.82 -39.44
C ALA A 32 -63.99 -0.11 -40.43
N LEU A 33 -63.73 1.16 -40.75
CA LEU A 33 -64.49 1.94 -41.73
C LEU A 33 -64.40 1.32 -43.14
N VAL A 34 -63.21 0.87 -43.55
CA VAL A 34 -63.02 0.13 -44.82
C VAL A 34 -63.89 -1.14 -44.87
N ARG A 35 -63.99 -1.88 -43.75
CA ARG A 35 -64.81 -3.09 -43.67
C ARG A 35 -66.31 -2.74 -43.75
N GLU A 36 -66.74 -1.71 -43.03
CA GLU A 36 -68.13 -1.24 -43.00
C GLU A 36 -68.62 -0.80 -44.39
N ILE A 37 -67.81 -0.02 -45.11
CA ILE A 37 -68.11 0.40 -46.50
C ILE A 37 -68.18 -0.83 -47.43
N GLY A 38 -67.22 -1.75 -47.29
CA GLY A 38 -67.17 -2.98 -48.10
C GLY A 38 -68.38 -3.89 -47.91
N ASP A 39 -68.93 -3.97 -46.70
CA ASP A 39 -70.17 -4.69 -46.41
C ASP A 39 -71.40 -3.92 -46.91
N GLY A 40 -71.39 -2.58 -46.84
CA GLY A 40 -72.43 -1.70 -47.39
C GLY A 40 -72.70 -1.91 -48.89
N PHE A 41 -71.65 -2.07 -49.71
CA PHE A 41 -71.77 -2.32 -51.15
C PHE A 41 -72.54 -3.62 -51.54
N ARG A 42 -72.73 -4.56 -50.60
CA ARG A 42 -73.50 -5.80 -50.83
C ARG A 42 -75.01 -5.60 -50.71
N GLY A 43 -75.45 -4.63 -49.92
CA GLY A 43 -76.86 -4.39 -49.62
C GLY A 43 -77.47 -3.16 -50.32
N THR A 44 -76.64 -2.25 -50.80
CA THR A 44 -77.09 -0.96 -51.34
C THR A 44 -77.39 -1.02 -52.84
N ARG A 45 -78.56 -0.51 -53.26
CA ARG A 45 -78.91 -0.32 -54.68
C ARG A 45 -78.62 1.11 -55.09
N TYR A 46 -77.71 1.28 -56.04
CA TYR A 46 -77.42 2.57 -56.67
C TYR A 46 -78.44 2.90 -57.77
N PRO A 47 -78.63 4.19 -58.09
CA PRO A 47 -79.52 4.64 -59.18
C PRO A 47 -79.16 4.04 -60.53
N THR A 48 -77.86 3.91 -60.82
CA THR A 48 -77.37 3.22 -62.02
C THR A 48 -76.22 2.28 -61.70
N ALA A 49 -76.01 1.28 -62.56
CA ALA A 49 -74.87 0.37 -62.47
C ALA A 49 -73.53 1.12 -62.69
N ALA A 50 -73.54 2.18 -63.50
CA ALA A 50 -72.37 3.01 -63.76
C ALA A 50 -71.95 3.78 -62.50
N ASP A 51 -72.90 4.35 -61.76
CA ASP A 51 -72.62 5.06 -60.50
C ASP A 51 -72.03 4.12 -59.45
N ARG A 52 -72.60 2.92 -59.31
CA ARG A 52 -72.05 1.89 -58.42
C ARG A 52 -70.60 1.55 -58.76
N GLN A 53 -70.29 1.39 -60.05
CA GLN A 53 -68.94 1.05 -60.50
C GLN A 53 -67.97 2.21 -60.27
N ALA A 54 -68.39 3.45 -60.51
CA ALA A 54 -67.59 4.65 -60.25
C ALA A 54 -67.27 4.80 -58.76
N THR A 55 -68.28 4.68 -57.89
CA THR A 55 -68.10 4.78 -56.44
C THR A 55 -67.26 3.62 -55.90
N TRP A 56 -67.46 2.39 -56.41
CA TRP A 56 -66.60 1.25 -56.08
C TRP A 56 -65.15 1.49 -56.48
N GLY A 57 -64.92 2.08 -57.67
CA GLY A 57 -63.59 2.47 -58.13
C GLY A 57 -62.91 3.49 -57.19
N ARG A 58 -63.65 4.51 -56.74
CA ARG A 58 -63.15 5.49 -55.75
C ARG A 58 -62.80 4.83 -54.43
N PHE A 59 -63.67 3.97 -53.90
CA PHE A 59 -63.40 3.22 -52.68
C PHE A 59 -62.14 2.35 -52.80
N GLN A 60 -61.99 1.59 -53.88
CA GLN A 60 -60.79 0.77 -54.10
C GLN A 60 -59.51 1.60 -54.20
N ALA A 61 -59.56 2.79 -54.82
CA ALA A 61 -58.44 3.72 -54.85
C ALA A 61 -58.06 4.22 -53.45
N LEU A 62 -59.05 4.57 -52.61
CA LEU A 62 -58.83 4.98 -51.21
C LEU A 62 -58.24 3.85 -50.37
N VAL A 63 -58.74 2.62 -50.53
CA VAL A 63 -58.19 1.43 -49.86
C VAL A 63 -56.74 1.18 -50.27
N ALA A 64 -56.43 1.30 -51.56
CA ALA A 64 -55.05 1.16 -52.04
C ALA A 64 -54.12 2.24 -51.41
N LYS A 65 -54.59 3.49 -51.33
CA LYS A 65 -53.85 4.59 -50.68
C LYS A 65 -53.66 4.33 -49.18
N ALA A 66 -54.70 3.88 -48.48
CA ALA A 66 -54.63 3.48 -47.08
C ALA A 66 -53.62 2.35 -46.82
N LYS A 67 -53.61 1.32 -47.68
CA LYS A 67 -52.63 0.21 -47.60
C LYS A 67 -51.20 0.72 -47.76
N ALA A 68 -50.95 1.54 -48.78
CA ALA A 68 -49.62 2.10 -49.02
C ALA A 68 -49.11 2.90 -47.81
N ARG A 69 -49.98 3.73 -47.23
CA ARG A 69 -49.63 4.57 -46.08
C ARG A 69 -49.46 3.77 -44.78
N SER A 70 -50.29 2.74 -44.56
CA SER A 70 -50.14 1.83 -43.43
C SER A 70 -48.81 1.07 -43.50
N ALA A 71 -48.44 0.59 -44.69
CA ALA A 71 -47.15 -0.05 -44.94
C ALA A 71 -45.97 0.91 -44.70
N GLU A 72 -46.07 2.16 -45.14
CA GLU A 72 -45.03 3.18 -44.88
C GLU A 72 -44.88 3.47 -43.38
N SER A 73 -46.00 3.62 -42.66
CA SER A 73 -46.01 3.83 -41.21
C SER A 73 -45.39 2.64 -40.47
N GLN A 74 -45.73 1.41 -40.87
CA GLN A 74 -45.14 0.21 -40.29
C GLN A 74 -43.64 0.13 -40.58
N ALA A 75 -43.21 0.40 -41.82
CA ALA A 75 -41.80 0.44 -42.19
C ALA A 75 -41.03 1.55 -41.45
N ARG A 76 -41.68 2.68 -41.11
CA ARG A 76 -41.08 3.73 -40.26
C ARG A 76 -40.89 3.25 -38.82
N LEU A 77 -41.91 2.61 -38.24
CA LEU A 77 -41.81 2.04 -36.90
C LEU A 77 -40.74 0.96 -36.81
N GLU A 78 -40.69 0.05 -37.78
CA GLU A 78 -39.66 -1.00 -37.86
C GLU A 78 -38.25 -0.40 -37.99
N ARG A 79 -38.07 0.66 -38.80
CA ARG A 79 -36.79 1.38 -38.88
C ARG A 79 -36.42 2.03 -37.55
N SER A 80 -37.33 2.76 -36.91
CA SER A 80 -37.07 3.38 -35.61
C SER A 80 -36.78 2.36 -34.51
N HIS A 81 -37.45 1.19 -34.54
CA HIS A 81 -37.13 0.08 -33.65
C HIS A 81 -35.71 -0.46 -33.89
N ARG A 82 -35.33 -0.71 -35.15
CA ARG A 82 -33.97 -1.17 -35.47
C ARG A 82 -32.91 -0.16 -35.07
N GLU A 83 -33.11 1.13 -35.37
CA GLU A 83 -32.21 2.21 -34.97
C GLU A 83 -32.08 2.29 -33.44
N TRP A 84 -33.18 2.09 -32.71
CA TRP A 84 -33.16 2.05 -31.25
C TRP A 84 -32.38 0.85 -30.72
N ASP A 85 -32.60 -0.34 -31.26
CA ASP A 85 -31.90 -1.57 -30.86
C ASP A 85 -30.39 -1.46 -31.16
N GLU A 86 -30.01 -0.92 -32.32
CA GLU A 86 -28.61 -0.65 -32.67
C GLU A 86 -27.97 0.34 -31.69
N ARG A 87 -28.68 1.39 -31.28
CA ARG A 87 -28.18 2.34 -30.26
C ARG A 87 -28.05 1.70 -28.89
N GLN A 88 -28.95 0.80 -28.51
CA GLN A 88 -28.82 0.05 -27.26
C GLN A 88 -27.59 -0.86 -27.27
N ASP A 89 -27.36 -1.57 -28.37
CA ASP A 89 -26.20 -2.46 -28.52
C ASP A 89 -24.88 -1.69 -28.52
N GLN A 90 -24.81 -0.57 -29.24
CA GLN A 90 -23.63 0.32 -29.23
C GLN A 90 -23.35 0.85 -27.81
N SER A 91 -24.39 1.31 -27.11
CA SER A 91 -24.28 1.78 -25.72
C SER A 91 -23.79 0.68 -24.78
N ARG A 92 -24.31 -0.55 -24.91
CA ARG A 92 -23.89 -1.71 -24.11
C ARG A 92 -22.40 -2.02 -24.34
N LEU A 93 -21.96 -2.10 -25.59
CA LEU A 93 -20.57 -2.40 -25.94
C LEU A 93 -19.60 -1.32 -25.44
N ALA A 94 -19.97 -0.04 -25.61
CA ALA A 94 -19.17 1.07 -25.10
C ALA A 94 -19.06 1.02 -23.56
N LYS A 95 -20.16 0.70 -22.86
CA LYS A 95 -20.15 0.53 -21.40
C LYS A 95 -19.24 -0.61 -20.97
N GLU A 96 -19.39 -1.80 -21.56
CA GLU A 96 -18.58 -2.98 -21.23
C GLU A 96 -17.09 -2.73 -21.46
N GLN A 97 -16.75 -2.00 -22.51
CA GLN A 97 -15.36 -1.62 -22.78
C GLN A 97 -14.80 -0.70 -21.70
N VAL A 98 -15.56 0.30 -21.25
CA VAL A 98 -15.15 1.18 -20.13
C VAL A 98 -15.04 0.38 -18.83
N GLN A 99 -16.02 -0.46 -18.53
CA GLN A 99 -16.06 -1.25 -17.30
C GLN A 99 -14.91 -2.25 -17.23
N SER A 100 -14.61 -2.95 -18.33
CA SER A 100 -13.48 -3.90 -18.38
C SER A 100 -12.13 -3.19 -18.20
N ARG A 101 -11.95 -1.99 -18.77
CA ARG A 101 -10.73 -1.18 -18.54
C ARG A 101 -10.66 -0.65 -17.10
N ALA A 102 -11.78 -0.20 -16.54
CA ALA A 102 -11.87 0.23 -15.15
C ALA A 102 -11.56 -0.91 -14.17
N ALA A 103 -11.99 -2.14 -14.49
CA ALA A 103 -11.70 -3.33 -13.70
C ALA A 103 -10.21 -3.69 -13.72
N ARG A 104 -9.55 -3.57 -14.87
CA ARG A 104 -8.09 -3.81 -15.00
C ARG A 104 -7.27 -2.80 -14.22
N ALA A 105 -7.72 -1.55 -14.16
CA ALA A 105 -7.06 -0.47 -13.44
C ALA A 105 -7.05 -0.60 -11.91
N ARG A 106 -7.52 -1.74 -11.38
CA ARG A 106 -7.52 -2.04 -9.96
C ARG A 106 -6.23 -2.81 -9.62
N PRO A 107 -5.57 -2.49 -8.50
CA PRO A 107 -4.42 -3.25 -8.07
C PRO A 107 -4.83 -4.70 -7.78
N LEU A 108 -4.36 -5.63 -8.62
CA LEU A 108 -4.66 -7.05 -8.51
C LEU A 108 -4.12 -7.62 -7.20
N SER A 109 -4.95 -8.39 -6.51
CA SER A 109 -4.50 -9.18 -5.36
C SER A 109 -3.55 -10.30 -5.82
N SER A 110 -2.65 -10.77 -4.96
CA SER A 110 -1.80 -11.95 -5.26
C SER A 110 -2.60 -13.24 -5.50
N LEU A 111 -3.87 -13.29 -5.11
CA LEU A 111 -4.78 -14.42 -5.29
C LEU A 111 -5.38 -14.44 -6.70
N GLU A 112 -5.64 -13.27 -7.31
CA GLU A 112 -6.11 -13.14 -8.70
C GLU A 112 -5.04 -13.51 -9.73
N ARG A 113 -3.76 -13.38 -9.39
CA ARG A 113 -2.66 -13.90 -10.23
C ARG A 113 -2.62 -15.43 -10.31
N GLY A 114 -3.26 -16.14 -9.38
CA GLY A 114 -3.28 -17.61 -9.31
C GLY A 114 -4.54 -18.28 -9.89
N ILE A 115 -5.59 -17.52 -10.21
CA ILE A 115 -6.87 -18.06 -10.69
C ILE A 115 -7.27 -17.28 -11.94
N ALA A 116 -6.71 -17.66 -13.08
CA ALA A 116 -6.90 -16.95 -14.34
C ALA A 116 -8.24 -17.23 -15.05
N ASP A 117 -9.17 -18.02 -14.50
CA ASP A 117 -10.37 -18.46 -15.25
C ASP A 117 -11.72 -18.47 -14.51
N LEU A 118 -11.88 -17.78 -13.36
CA LEU A 118 -13.20 -17.74 -12.70
C LEU A 118 -13.79 -16.33 -12.60
N VAL A 119 -14.64 -16.03 -13.58
CA VAL A 119 -15.65 -14.97 -13.57
C VAL A 119 -16.58 -15.20 -12.36
N LEU A 120 -16.86 -14.11 -11.62
CA LEU A 120 -17.72 -13.99 -10.42
C LEU A 120 -17.02 -14.19 -9.08
N LEU A 121 -16.62 -13.09 -8.44
CA LEU A 121 -16.78 -12.88 -6.99
C LEU A 121 -16.52 -11.40 -6.62
N PRO A 122 -17.51 -10.68 -6.04
CA PRO A 122 -17.28 -9.40 -5.39
C PRO A 122 -16.88 -9.59 -3.92
N ALA A 123 -15.92 -8.79 -3.44
CA ALA A 123 -15.70 -8.38 -2.04
C ALA A 123 -14.55 -8.95 -1.16
N SER A 124 -13.55 -9.69 -1.64
CA SER A 124 -12.35 -10.03 -0.80
C SER A 124 -11.03 -9.36 -1.22
N LEU A 125 -11.09 -8.42 -2.17
CA LEU A 125 -9.95 -7.87 -2.94
C LEU A 125 -8.90 -7.06 -2.16
N ILE A 126 -9.20 -6.67 -0.92
CA ILE A 126 -8.37 -5.75 -0.13
C ILE A 126 -7.49 -6.46 0.90
N ALA A 127 -7.82 -7.70 1.27
CA ALA A 127 -7.18 -8.39 2.40
C ALA A 127 -5.71 -8.77 2.14
N THR A 128 -5.33 -8.98 0.89
CA THR A 128 -4.02 -9.57 0.54
C THR A 128 -2.92 -8.53 0.34
N ILE A 129 -3.24 -7.35 -0.20
CA ILE A 129 -2.32 -6.20 -0.17
C ILE A 129 -2.05 -5.80 1.28
N VAL A 130 -3.08 -5.88 2.15
CA VAL A 130 -2.94 -5.69 3.61
C VAL A 130 -2.01 -6.72 4.23
N MET A 131 -2.17 -8.02 3.93
CA MET A 131 -1.26 -9.07 4.40
C MET A 131 0.19 -8.86 3.93
N LYS A 132 0.39 -8.50 2.65
CA LYS A 132 1.73 -8.19 2.13
C LYS A 132 2.34 -6.97 2.81
N LEU A 133 1.56 -5.90 3.05
CA LEU A 133 2.02 -4.65 3.69
C LEU A 133 2.36 -4.82 5.17
N ILE A 134 1.66 -5.69 5.90
CA ILE A 134 1.90 -5.93 7.34
C ILE A 134 3.20 -6.72 7.58
N GLY A 135 3.65 -7.52 6.60
CA GLY A 135 4.85 -8.36 6.66
C GLY A 135 6.04 -7.87 5.83
N LEU A 136 6.07 -6.61 5.38
CA LEU A 136 7.20 -6.09 4.59
C LEU A 136 8.47 -6.00 5.45
N GLU A 137 9.40 -6.91 5.23
CA GLU A 137 10.75 -6.87 5.81
C GLU A 137 11.75 -6.17 4.87
N ALA A 138 11.47 -6.17 3.56
CA ALA A 138 12.41 -5.72 2.53
C ALA A 138 11.96 -4.42 1.82
N PRO A 139 12.88 -3.46 1.61
CA PRO A 139 12.60 -2.23 0.86
C PRO A 139 12.29 -2.47 -0.62
N SER A 140 12.71 -3.58 -1.22
CA SER A 140 12.41 -3.95 -2.61
C SER A 140 10.91 -4.19 -2.83
N GLN A 141 10.24 -4.87 -1.89
CA GLN A 141 8.82 -5.18 -1.98
C GLN A 141 7.93 -3.90 -1.87
N VAL A 142 8.39 -2.89 -1.13
CA VAL A 142 7.71 -1.56 -1.08
C VAL A 142 7.74 -0.89 -2.46
N GLU A 143 8.85 -1.01 -3.20
CA GLU A 143 9.00 -0.39 -4.50
C GLU A 143 8.25 -1.15 -5.60
N GLU A 144 8.20 -2.49 -5.54
CA GLU A 144 7.37 -3.30 -6.45
C GLU A 144 5.89 -2.92 -6.35
N ILE A 145 5.35 -2.80 -5.13
CA ILE A 145 3.95 -2.38 -4.91
C ILE A 145 3.73 -0.98 -5.47
N ARG A 146 4.70 -0.07 -5.31
CA ARG A 146 4.60 1.29 -5.87
C ARG A 146 4.49 1.24 -7.41
N GLN A 147 5.31 0.42 -8.07
CA GLN A 147 5.28 0.28 -9.53
C GLN A 147 3.93 -0.28 -10.00
N GLU A 148 3.39 -1.28 -9.31
CA GLU A 148 2.06 -1.82 -9.60
C GLU A 148 0.97 -0.73 -9.46
N LEU A 149 1.01 0.09 -8.41
CA LEU A 149 0.06 1.20 -8.22
C LEU A 149 0.18 2.28 -9.29
N VAL A 150 1.40 2.58 -9.77
CA VAL A 150 1.63 3.51 -10.88
C VAL A 150 1.01 2.98 -12.17
N ALA A 151 1.23 1.70 -12.49
CA ALA A 151 0.64 1.04 -13.66
C ALA A 151 -0.89 1.04 -13.61
N CYS A 152 -1.48 0.76 -12.44
CA CYS A 152 -2.94 0.87 -12.23
C CYS A 152 -3.45 2.29 -12.49
N GLY A 153 -2.71 3.31 -12.05
CA GLY A 153 -3.03 4.72 -12.31
C GLY A 153 -2.96 5.10 -13.79
N GLU A 154 -2.08 4.49 -14.57
CA GLU A 154 -2.03 4.65 -16.04
C GLU A 154 -3.25 4.01 -16.71
N GLN A 155 -3.58 2.79 -16.33
CA GLN A 155 -4.76 2.09 -16.85
C GLN A 155 -6.06 2.81 -16.51
N LEU A 156 -6.16 3.40 -15.30
CA LEU A 156 -7.33 4.19 -14.91
C LEU A 156 -7.45 5.44 -15.79
N ARG A 157 -6.35 6.15 -16.04
CA ARG A 157 -6.32 7.31 -16.95
C ARG A 157 -6.75 6.91 -18.37
N GLU A 158 -6.31 5.75 -18.85
CA GLU A 158 -6.74 5.23 -20.13
C GLU A 158 -8.24 4.89 -20.15
N ALA A 159 -8.77 4.28 -19.10
CA ALA A 159 -10.19 3.98 -18.99
C ALA A 159 -11.04 5.26 -19.01
N TRP A 160 -10.59 6.33 -18.33
CA TRP A 160 -11.22 7.65 -18.39
C TRP A 160 -11.21 8.26 -19.78
N ARG A 161 -10.09 8.15 -20.51
CA ARG A 161 -9.98 8.64 -21.89
C ARG A 161 -10.99 7.95 -22.81
N VAL A 162 -11.08 6.62 -22.76
CA VAL A 162 -12.08 5.87 -23.55
C VAL A 162 -13.51 6.25 -23.19
N PHE A 163 -13.79 6.45 -21.90
CA PHE A 163 -15.11 6.93 -21.48
C PHE A 163 -15.42 8.30 -22.06
N GLN A 164 -14.48 9.25 -22.08
CA GLN A 164 -14.71 10.57 -22.68
C GLN A 164 -14.91 10.49 -24.19
N GLU A 165 -14.12 9.67 -24.88
CA GLU A 165 -14.25 9.45 -26.33
C GLU A 165 -15.63 8.89 -26.68
N ARG A 166 -16.11 7.88 -25.95
CA ARG A 166 -17.37 7.17 -26.26
C ARG A 166 -18.59 7.67 -25.48
N LYS A 167 -18.47 8.73 -24.69
CA LYS A 167 -19.56 9.24 -23.82
C LYS A 167 -20.84 9.56 -24.60
N HIS A 168 -20.70 9.98 -25.85
CA HIS A 168 -21.80 10.39 -26.71
C HIS A 168 -22.55 9.19 -27.33
N GLU A 169 -21.93 8.01 -27.36
CA GLU A 169 -22.53 6.74 -27.80
C GLU A 169 -23.34 6.08 -26.68
N LEU A 170 -23.12 6.50 -25.43
CA LEU A 170 -23.76 5.92 -24.25
C LEU A 170 -25.15 6.51 -23.99
N LEU A 171 -26.12 5.63 -23.75
CA LEU A 171 -27.40 6.00 -23.18
C LEU A 171 -27.23 6.52 -21.75
N PRO A 172 -28.16 7.37 -21.24
CA PRO A 172 -28.01 7.98 -19.92
C PRO A 172 -27.77 7.00 -18.77
N GLY A 173 -28.45 5.85 -18.77
CA GLY A 173 -28.28 4.81 -17.75
C GLY A 173 -26.91 4.13 -17.81
N ASP A 174 -26.49 3.70 -19.00
CA ASP A 174 -25.20 3.06 -19.22
C ASP A 174 -24.03 4.01 -18.92
N ARG A 175 -24.19 5.29 -19.26
CA ARG A 175 -23.22 6.34 -18.93
C ARG A 175 -23.01 6.48 -17.43
N SER A 176 -24.08 6.47 -16.64
CA SER A 176 -23.98 6.54 -15.18
C SER A 176 -23.27 5.31 -14.62
N GLN A 177 -23.63 4.10 -15.08
CA GLN A 177 -22.98 2.86 -14.64
C GLN A 177 -21.48 2.81 -14.99
N ALA A 178 -21.11 3.26 -16.19
CA ALA A 178 -19.70 3.35 -16.60
C ALA A 178 -18.92 4.34 -15.72
N TYR A 179 -19.52 5.50 -15.43
CA TYR A 179 -18.93 6.51 -14.54
C TYR A 179 -18.75 6.00 -13.10
N GLU A 180 -19.76 5.34 -12.53
CA GLU A 180 -19.69 4.72 -11.20
C GLU A 180 -18.58 3.67 -11.12
N SER A 181 -18.41 2.87 -12.17
CA SER A 181 -17.35 1.86 -12.23
C SER A 181 -15.95 2.49 -12.21
N LEU A 182 -15.75 3.59 -12.93
CA LEU A 182 -14.51 4.37 -12.92
C LEU A 182 -14.25 5.04 -11.57
N GLN A 183 -15.28 5.63 -10.95
CA GLN A 183 -15.16 6.23 -9.61
C GLN A 183 -14.81 5.18 -8.55
N SER A 184 -15.45 4.02 -8.61
CA SER A 184 -15.13 2.89 -7.72
C SER A 184 -13.67 2.44 -7.87
N ALA A 185 -13.18 2.29 -9.11
CA ALA A 185 -11.79 1.95 -9.37
C ALA A 185 -10.81 3.01 -8.85
N ARG A 186 -11.15 4.31 -9.01
CA ARG A 186 -10.37 5.43 -8.47
C ARG A 186 -10.27 5.36 -6.95
N GLN A 187 -11.40 5.20 -6.25
CA GLN A 187 -11.41 5.14 -4.79
C GLN A 187 -10.54 3.98 -4.27
N GLN A 188 -10.62 2.82 -4.92
CA GLN A 188 -9.80 1.66 -4.56
C GLN A 188 -8.29 1.94 -4.75
N LEU A 189 -7.92 2.60 -5.84
CA LEU A 189 -6.53 3.00 -6.08
C LEU A 189 -6.04 4.02 -5.05
N ASP A 190 -6.86 5.01 -4.71
CA ASP A 190 -6.55 6.04 -3.70
C ASP A 190 -6.37 5.40 -2.30
N ASP A 191 -7.24 4.46 -1.93
CA ASP A 191 -7.13 3.70 -0.69
C ASP A 191 -5.86 2.85 -0.65
N ALA A 192 -5.50 2.22 -1.78
CA ALA A 192 -4.28 1.43 -1.90
C ALA A 192 -3.01 2.31 -1.76
N TRP A 193 -3.02 3.51 -2.38
CA TRP A 193 -1.95 4.49 -2.21
C TRP A 193 -1.80 4.95 -0.75
N LYS A 194 -2.91 5.22 -0.07
CA LYS A 194 -2.89 5.61 1.35
C LYS A 194 -2.21 4.54 2.19
N ARG A 195 -2.62 3.28 2.02
CA ARG A 195 -2.05 2.14 2.76
C ARG A 195 -0.57 1.92 2.47
N TRP A 196 -0.16 2.07 1.22
CA TRP A 196 1.26 2.00 0.85
C TRP A 196 2.09 3.08 1.55
N LYS A 197 1.58 4.32 1.62
CA LYS A 197 2.25 5.42 2.34
C LYS A 197 2.38 5.11 3.83
N ASP A 198 1.32 4.61 4.44
CA ASP A 198 1.30 4.26 5.87
C ASP A 198 2.31 3.15 6.19
N ALA A 199 2.36 2.10 5.36
CA ALA A 199 3.32 1.01 5.53
C ALA A 199 4.77 1.46 5.33
N LYS A 200 5.03 2.29 4.31
CA LYS A 200 6.36 2.88 4.08
C LYS A 200 6.82 3.71 5.28
N ALA A 201 5.92 4.51 5.86
CA ALA A 201 6.21 5.30 7.06
C ALA A 201 6.51 4.39 8.27
N ALA A 202 5.70 3.34 8.48
CA ALA A 202 5.91 2.39 9.57
C ALA A 202 7.26 1.66 9.46
N LEU A 203 7.66 1.24 8.25
CA LEU A 203 8.97 0.61 8.01
C LEU A 203 10.12 1.58 8.29
N GLY A 204 9.97 2.85 7.92
CA GLY A 204 10.92 3.91 8.28
C GLY A 204 11.06 4.08 9.80
N GLN A 205 9.94 4.13 10.54
CA GLN A 205 9.95 4.23 12.00
C GLN A 205 10.61 3.02 12.67
N ARG A 206 10.38 1.79 12.19
CA ARG A 206 11.04 0.59 12.72
C ARG A 206 12.55 0.65 12.55
N LYS A 207 13.04 0.97 11.35
CA LYS A 207 14.48 1.13 11.09
C LYS A 207 15.11 2.22 11.95
N GLN A 208 14.39 3.33 12.16
CA GLN A 208 14.86 4.40 13.03
C GLN A 208 15.02 3.92 14.48
N ARG A 209 14.02 3.20 15.01
CA ARG A 209 14.09 2.62 16.37
C ARG A 209 15.24 1.62 16.51
N GLU A 210 15.39 0.71 15.56
CA GLU A 210 16.51 -0.25 15.55
C GLU A 210 17.87 0.45 15.52
N TRP A 211 17.99 1.53 14.75
CA TRP A 211 19.21 2.34 14.71
C TRP A 211 19.48 3.02 16.06
N GLU A 212 18.46 3.64 16.67
CA GLU A 212 18.57 4.30 17.98
C GLU A 212 18.93 3.30 19.09
N GLU A 213 18.32 2.11 19.10
CA GLU A 213 18.65 1.04 20.03
C GLU A 213 20.10 0.58 19.87
N ARG A 214 20.57 0.42 18.63
CA ARG A 214 21.98 0.09 18.35
C ARG A 214 22.94 1.20 18.78
N GLN A 215 22.55 2.47 18.69
CA GLN A 215 23.38 3.57 19.20
C GLN A 215 23.46 3.53 20.72
N ARG A 216 22.31 3.43 21.41
CA ARG A 216 22.27 3.32 22.87
C ARG A 216 23.06 2.12 23.39
N ALA A 217 22.99 0.97 22.71
CA ALA A 217 23.76 -0.21 23.07
C ALA A 217 25.28 0.03 22.95
N ARG A 218 25.73 0.74 21.91
CA ARG A 218 27.15 1.11 21.76
C ARG A 218 27.60 2.08 22.84
N GLU A 219 26.80 3.11 23.11
CA GLU A 219 27.09 4.10 24.16
C GLU A 219 27.16 3.44 25.53
N ALA A 220 26.20 2.56 25.85
CA ALA A 220 26.19 1.81 27.10
C ALA A 220 27.44 0.91 27.23
N HIS A 221 27.81 0.20 26.17
CA HIS A 221 29.02 -0.62 26.16
C HIS A 221 30.29 0.24 26.37
N HIS A 222 30.41 1.38 25.69
CA HIS A 222 31.53 2.30 25.90
C HIS A 222 31.58 2.85 27.33
N ALA A 223 30.44 3.22 27.91
CA ALA A 223 30.35 3.69 29.28
C ALA A 223 30.75 2.60 30.29
N GLU A 224 30.35 1.35 30.04
CA GLU A 224 30.76 0.21 30.88
C GLU A 224 32.26 -0.05 30.80
N GLN A 225 32.84 -0.03 29.59
CA GLN A 225 34.29 -0.19 29.42
C GLN A 225 35.08 0.92 30.12
N GLN A 226 34.62 2.16 30.03
CA GLN A 226 35.22 3.27 30.77
C GLN A 226 35.10 3.08 32.28
N ARG A 227 33.95 2.60 32.77
CA ARG A 227 33.77 2.32 34.21
C ARG A 227 34.74 1.25 34.68
N ARG A 228 34.83 0.12 33.98
CA ARG A 228 35.75 -0.98 34.29
C ARG A 228 37.21 -0.52 34.25
N HIS A 229 37.58 0.29 33.28
CA HIS A 229 38.92 0.87 33.21
C HIS A 229 39.21 1.78 34.41
N ARG A 230 38.27 2.65 34.81
CA ARG A 230 38.43 3.47 36.02
C ARG A 230 38.57 2.63 37.28
N GLU A 231 37.75 1.60 37.44
CA GLU A 231 37.82 0.67 38.58
C GLU A 231 39.17 -0.05 38.63
N PHE A 232 39.68 -0.48 37.46
CA PHE A 232 41.00 -1.10 37.33
C PHE A 232 42.12 -0.13 37.73
N VAL A 233 42.10 1.10 37.22
CA VAL A 233 43.10 2.14 37.57
C VAL A 233 43.11 2.38 39.07
N VAL A 234 41.94 2.59 39.69
CA VAL A 234 41.83 2.78 41.15
C VAL A 234 42.39 1.60 41.92
N HIS A 235 42.14 0.36 41.46
CA HIS A 235 42.66 -0.84 42.12
C HIS A 235 44.20 -0.91 42.05
N VAL A 236 44.78 -0.65 40.88
CA VAL A 236 46.23 -0.67 40.68
C VAL A 236 46.90 0.45 41.47
N GLU A 237 46.36 1.67 41.47
CA GLU A 237 46.85 2.78 42.27
C GLU A 237 46.83 2.47 43.77
N ALA A 238 45.75 1.85 44.27
CA ALA A 238 45.66 1.43 45.66
C ALA A 238 46.70 0.35 46.02
N ASN A 239 47.02 -0.56 45.10
CA ASN A 239 48.07 -1.56 45.28
C ASN A 239 49.46 -0.90 45.33
N ILE A 240 49.75 0.03 44.41
CA ILE A 240 50.99 0.82 44.40
C ILE A 240 51.14 1.57 45.73
N ALA A 241 50.09 2.21 46.24
CA ALA A 241 50.15 2.94 47.51
C ALA A 241 50.51 2.04 48.69
N LYS A 242 49.90 0.84 48.78
CA LYS A 242 50.22 -0.15 49.82
C LYS A 242 51.67 -0.65 49.73
N LEU A 243 52.15 -0.91 48.51
CA LEU A 243 53.53 -1.33 48.29
C LEU A 243 54.52 -0.20 48.64
N ALA A 244 54.21 1.04 48.28
CA ALA A 244 55.02 2.22 48.62
C ALA A 244 55.10 2.44 50.14
N GLU A 245 53.99 2.23 50.87
CA GLU A 245 53.98 2.30 52.34
C GLU A 245 54.89 1.21 52.95
N LYS A 246 54.80 -0.03 52.45
CA LYS A 246 55.68 -1.14 52.89
C LYS A 246 57.15 -0.83 52.59
N LEU A 247 57.43 -0.29 51.41
CA LEU A 247 58.78 0.13 51.00
C LEU A 247 59.34 1.20 51.94
N SER A 248 58.53 2.21 52.27
CA SER A 248 58.89 3.26 53.22
C SER A 248 59.24 2.68 54.61
N LYS A 249 58.41 1.76 55.12
CA LYS A 249 58.67 1.07 56.39
C LYS A 249 59.93 0.21 56.36
N ALA A 250 60.18 -0.48 55.24
CA ALA A 250 61.38 -1.28 55.04
C ALA A 250 62.63 -0.39 55.00
N LYS A 251 62.61 0.73 54.26
CA LYS A 251 63.69 1.73 54.23
C LYS A 251 63.97 2.35 55.60
N ALA A 252 62.93 2.69 56.36
CA ALA A 252 63.09 3.20 57.73
C ALA A 252 63.68 2.15 58.69
N THR A 253 63.33 0.88 58.49
CA THR A 253 63.91 -0.24 59.27
C THR A 253 65.36 -0.50 58.88
N LEU A 254 65.68 -0.44 57.59
CA LEU A 254 67.06 -0.51 57.09
C LEU A 254 67.92 0.58 57.75
N HIS A 255 67.46 1.83 57.74
CA HIS A 255 68.20 2.95 58.32
C HIS A 255 68.47 2.75 59.83
N ARG A 256 67.48 2.24 60.58
CA ARG A 256 67.66 1.90 62.01
C ARG A 256 68.69 0.78 62.22
N GLN A 257 68.69 -0.24 61.37
CA GLN A 257 69.68 -1.33 61.46
C GLN A 257 71.08 -0.84 61.07
N GLU A 258 71.20 0.00 60.04
CA GLU A 258 72.49 0.59 59.65
C GLU A 258 73.07 1.49 60.76
N ALA A 259 72.23 2.29 61.43
CA ALA A 259 72.64 3.08 62.60
C ALA A 259 73.06 2.18 63.77
N HIS A 260 72.31 1.12 64.06
CA HIS A 260 72.66 0.17 65.13
C HIS A 260 73.97 -0.57 64.84
N ARG A 261 74.21 -0.95 63.58
CA ARG A 261 75.50 -1.54 63.16
C ARG A 261 76.66 -0.58 63.43
N GLU A 262 76.48 0.71 63.15
CA GLU A 262 77.51 1.72 63.42
C GLU A 262 77.80 1.82 64.93
N GLU A 263 76.76 1.86 65.76
CA GLU A 263 76.93 1.82 67.23
C GLU A 263 77.67 0.56 67.70
N LEU A 264 77.40 -0.60 67.08
CA LEU A 264 78.11 -1.85 67.39
C LEU A 264 79.58 -1.80 66.95
N ARG A 265 79.88 -1.18 65.80
CA ARG A 265 81.25 -0.95 65.33
C ARG A 265 82.01 0.01 66.25
N ASP A 266 81.36 1.05 66.75
CA ASP A 266 81.93 1.95 67.75
C ASP A 266 82.22 1.20 69.06
N LYS A 267 81.29 0.36 69.54
CA LYS A 267 81.51 -0.47 70.73
C LYS A 267 82.62 -1.50 70.54
N TYR A 268 82.71 -2.10 69.36
CA TYR A 268 83.79 -3.03 69.00
C TYR A 268 85.16 -2.33 69.03
N THR A 269 85.24 -1.14 68.45
CA THR A 269 86.49 -0.34 68.38
C THR A 269 86.94 0.12 69.76
N ASN A 270 86.00 0.49 70.63
CA ASN A 270 86.26 0.99 71.98
C ASN A 270 86.27 -0.11 73.07
N ALA A 271 86.19 -1.38 72.68
CA ALA A 271 86.12 -2.51 73.61
C ALA A 271 87.44 -2.73 74.36
N TRP A 272 87.38 -2.79 75.68
CA TRP A 272 88.54 -3.00 76.55
C TRP A 272 89.01 -4.46 76.69
N SER A 273 88.27 -5.43 76.13
CA SER A 273 88.47 -6.86 76.35
C SER A 273 88.15 -7.66 75.10
N GLU A 274 88.99 -8.63 74.75
CA GLU A 274 88.87 -9.41 73.53
C GLU A 274 87.56 -10.22 73.48
N SER A 275 87.12 -10.80 74.60
CA SER A 275 85.84 -11.51 74.70
C SER A 275 84.59 -10.63 74.55
N PHE A 276 84.74 -9.30 74.66
CA PHE A 276 83.67 -8.35 74.34
C PHE A 276 83.71 -7.97 72.86
N LYS A 277 84.91 -7.86 72.27
CA LYS A 277 85.07 -7.70 70.81
C LYS A 277 84.47 -8.86 70.04
N ASP A 278 84.73 -10.10 70.45
CA ASP A 278 84.17 -11.29 69.78
C ASP A 278 82.63 -11.25 69.76
N ARG A 279 82.01 -10.95 70.91
CA ARG A 279 80.54 -10.79 70.99
C ARG A 279 80.01 -9.63 70.15
N CYS A 280 80.73 -8.50 70.10
CA CYS A 280 80.37 -7.40 69.22
C CYS A 280 80.52 -7.78 67.74
N SER A 281 81.51 -8.61 67.38
CA SER A 281 81.68 -9.14 66.02
C SER A 281 80.48 -10.00 65.62
N ASP A 282 80.08 -10.95 66.48
CA ASP A 282 78.90 -11.81 66.23
C ASP A 282 77.62 -10.97 66.05
N TRP A 283 77.43 -9.93 66.87
CA TRP A 283 76.29 -9.02 66.74
C TRP A 283 76.34 -8.16 65.47
N ILE A 284 77.53 -7.75 65.04
CA ILE A 284 77.73 -7.04 63.76
C ILE A 284 77.34 -7.96 62.61
N ASP A 285 77.83 -9.20 62.59
CA ASP A 285 77.53 -10.18 61.54
C ASP A 285 76.02 -10.49 61.48
N GLU A 286 75.35 -10.64 62.63
CA GLU A 286 73.90 -10.80 62.68
C GLU A 286 73.16 -9.56 62.14
N CYS A 287 73.63 -8.35 62.48
CA CYS A 287 73.07 -7.11 61.97
C CYS A 287 73.28 -6.94 60.46
N GLU A 288 74.45 -7.31 59.95
CA GLU A 288 74.77 -7.28 58.51
C GLU A 288 73.90 -8.26 57.72
N ASN A 289 73.66 -9.47 58.24
CA ASN A 289 72.73 -10.42 57.65
C ASN A 289 71.29 -9.88 57.63
N ARG A 290 70.83 -9.24 58.72
CA ARG A 290 69.51 -8.58 58.76
C ARG A 290 69.41 -7.43 57.76
N ILE A 291 70.46 -6.61 57.62
CA ILE A 291 70.55 -5.52 56.64
C ILE A 291 70.46 -6.08 55.22
N ALA A 292 71.19 -7.15 54.90
CA ALA A 292 71.14 -7.80 53.58
C ALA A 292 69.71 -8.29 53.25
N ASN A 293 69.05 -8.96 54.18
CA ASN A 293 67.66 -9.42 54.02
C ASN A 293 66.68 -8.26 53.80
N ILE A 294 66.86 -7.13 54.52
CA ILE A 294 66.00 -5.95 54.33
C ILE A 294 66.25 -5.31 52.95
N LYS A 295 67.50 -5.27 52.47
CA LYS A 295 67.84 -4.75 51.14
C LYS A 295 67.21 -5.59 50.03
N GLU A 296 67.28 -6.92 50.15
CA GLU A 296 66.61 -7.83 49.20
C GLU A 296 65.08 -7.62 49.21
N GLN A 297 64.49 -7.43 50.41
CA GLN A 297 63.07 -7.12 50.52
C GLN A 297 62.70 -5.78 49.86
N ILE A 298 63.55 -4.75 49.98
CA ILE A 298 63.37 -3.45 49.33
C ILE A 298 63.39 -3.61 47.81
N GLU A 299 64.36 -4.33 47.26
CA GLU A 299 64.48 -4.56 45.81
C GLU A 299 63.24 -5.29 45.25
N ARG A 300 62.77 -6.34 45.94
CA ARG A 300 61.52 -7.03 45.57
C ARG A 300 60.31 -6.10 45.58
N LEU A 301 60.18 -5.23 46.60
CA LEU A 301 59.08 -4.26 46.69
C LEU A 301 59.14 -3.21 45.57
N GLU A 302 60.34 -2.73 45.22
CA GLU A 302 60.54 -1.81 44.10
C GLU A 302 60.19 -2.48 42.76
N GLY A 303 60.57 -3.75 42.58
CA GLY A 303 60.17 -4.57 41.44
C GLY A 303 58.66 -4.68 41.28
N TRP A 304 57.94 -5.06 42.35
CA TRP A 304 56.48 -5.16 42.31
C TRP A 304 55.78 -3.81 42.04
N ILE A 305 56.31 -2.71 42.56
CA ILE A 305 55.79 -1.37 42.21
C ILE A 305 56.01 -1.06 40.72
N GLY A 306 57.14 -1.46 40.16
CA GLY A 306 57.43 -1.35 38.73
C GLY A 306 56.40 -2.10 37.88
N GLU A 307 56.14 -3.36 38.20
CA GLU A 307 55.15 -4.20 37.52
C GLU A 307 53.74 -3.61 37.60
N GLU A 308 53.31 -3.10 38.77
CA GLU A 308 52.00 -2.46 38.90
C GLU A 308 51.90 -1.15 38.11
N ARG A 309 52.98 -0.36 38.03
CA ARG A 309 53.02 0.85 37.20
C ARG A 309 52.96 0.55 35.71
N GLU A 310 53.53 -0.57 35.29
CA GLU A 310 53.47 -1.02 33.89
C GLU A 310 52.05 -1.38 33.48
N LYS A 311 51.22 -1.91 34.39
CA LYS A 311 49.80 -2.18 34.15
C LYS A 311 48.96 -0.93 33.84
N LEU A 312 49.46 0.27 34.15
CA LEU A 312 48.79 1.55 33.88
C LEU A 312 49.24 2.22 32.56
N ARG A 313 50.25 1.68 31.88
CA ARG A 313 50.76 2.18 30.60
C ARG A 313 50.08 1.50 29.42
#